data_AF-A0A2Z5ZFL5-F1
#
_entry.id   AF-A0A2Z5ZFL5-F1
#
_cell.length_a   1.000
_cell.length_b   1.000
_cell.length_c   1.000
_cell.angle_alpha   90.00
_cell.angle_beta   90.00
_cell.angle_gamma   90.00
#
_symmetry.space_group_name_H-M   'P 1'
#
loop_
_entity.id
_entity.type
_entity.pdbx_description
1 polymer ?
#
loop_
_entity_poly.entity_id
_entity_poly.type
_entity_poly.pdbx_seq_one_letter_code
_entity_poly.pdbx_strand_id
1 'polypeptide(L)'
;MCGIGGIVYKPGAQALPQDVLDRMAAALRHRGPDGVHFARLAQADLIHTRLSIIDLAGGDQPLTAGTGTLIANGEIYNDPQLRAQIGPEHFKTGSDCESPYAYGSVRVHTILPT
;
A
#
# COMPACT_ATOMS: atom_id res chain seq x y z
N MET A 1 -6.29 -8.98 9.70
CA MET A 1 -5.90 -7.69 9.09
C MET A 1 -4.45 -7.77 8.71
N CYS A 2 -4.01 -7.20 7.58
CA CYS A 2 -2.60 -7.14 7.18
C CYS A 2 -1.66 -6.58 8.26
N GLY A 3 -0.35 -6.61 8.06
CA GLY A 3 0.65 -5.90 8.86
C GLY A 3 1.49 -4.98 7.98
N ILE A 4 1.81 -3.78 8.46
CA ILE A 4 2.67 -2.82 7.78
C ILE A 4 3.86 -2.45 8.65
N GLY A 5 5.00 -2.21 8.03
CA GLY A 5 6.21 -1.71 8.69
C GLY A 5 7.09 -0.99 7.68
N GLY A 6 8.05 -0.20 8.16
CA GLY A 6 9.01 0.46 7.29
C GLY A 6 9.97 1.35 8.04
N ILE A 7 11.02 1.77 7.33
CA ILE A 7 12.07 2.67 7.82
C ILE A 7 12.32 3.74 6.77
N VAL A 8 12.52 4.98 7.21
CA VAL A 8 12.94 6.11 6.38
C VAL A 8 14.37 6.47 6.74
N TYR A 9 15.22 6.58 5.73
CA TYR A 9 16.64 6.86 5.86
C TYR A 9 16.91 8.36 5.80
N LYS A 10 17.82 8.83 6.65
CA LYS A 10 18.44 10.16 6.45
C LYS A 10 19.26 10.16 5.16
N PRO A 11 19.41 11.30 4.48
CA PRO A 11 20.31 11.41 3.34
C PRO A 11 21.71 10.88 3.67
N GLY A 12 22.24 9.99 2.82
CA GLY A 12 23.57 9.37 3.01
C GLY A 12 23.62 8.21 4.01
N ALA A 13 22.52 7.84 4.66
CA ALA A 13 22.49 6.64 5.49
C ALA A 13 22.49 5.37 4.62
N GLN A 14 23.14 4.32 5.13
CA GLN A 14 23.15 3.02 4.49
C GLN A 14 21.81 2.30 4.71
N ALA A 15 21.31 1.64 3.66
CA ALA A 15 20.12 0.80 3.75
C ALA A 15 20.36 -0.37 4.71
N LEU A 16 19.31 -0.78 5.42
CA LEU A 16 19.37 -1.95 6.29
C LEU A 16 19.63 -3.23 5.49
N PRO A 17 20.41 -4.17 6.05
CA PRO A 17 20.55 -5.48 5.44
C PRO A 17 19.23 -6.26 5.48
N GLN A 18 19.08 -7.21 4.56
CA GLN A 18 17.80 -7.90 4.32
C GLN A 18 17.33 -8.69 5.55
N ASP A 19 18.23 -9.28 6.33
CA ASP A 19 17.92 -10.06 7.53
C ASP A 19 17.19 -9.22 8.59
N VAL A 20 17.51 -7.93 8.69
CA VAL A 20 16.81 -7.01 9.59
C VAL A 20 15.36 -6.81 9.14
N LEU A 21 15.14 -6.62 7.84
CA LEU A 21 13.80 -6.49 7.27
C LEU A 21 13.00 -7.79 7.42
N ASP A 22 13.63 -8.94 7.22
CA ASP A 22 12.99 -10.25 7.38
C ASP A 22 12.54 -10.47 8.83
N ARG A 23 13.34 -10.04 9.82
CA ARG A 23 12.95 -10.08 11.24
C ARG A 23 11.79 -9.14 11.55
N MET A 24 11.77 -7.93 10.95
CA MET A 24 10.64 -7.01 11.08
C MET A 24 9.37 -7.61 10.48
N ALA A 25 9.46 -8.26 9.31
CA ALA A 25 8.33 -8.94 8.68
C ALA A 25 7.85 -10.15 9.50
N ALA A 26 8.76 -10.94 10.06
CA ALA A 26 8.43 -12.09 10.91
C ALA A 26 7.62 -11.67 12.15
N ALA A 27 7.94 -10.53 12.75
CA ALA A 27 7.18 -9.97 13.87
C ALA A 27 5.73 -9.61 13.49
N LEU A 28 5.49 -9.26 12.22
CA LEU A 28 4.16 -8.89 11.69
C LEU A 28 3.38 -10.07 11.09
N ARG A 29 4.00 -11.25 10.93
CA ARG A 29 3.43 -12.40 10.20
C ARG A 29 2.07 -12.87 10.73
N HIS A 30 1.82 -12.74 12.03
CA HIS A 30 0.54 -13.10 12.64
C HIS A 30 -0.65 -12.26 12.13
N ARG A 31 -0.38 -11.07 11.56
CA ARG A 31 -1.39 -10.19 10.98
C ARG A 31 -1.69 -10.58 9.54
N GLY A 32 -0.66 -10.75 8.73
CA GLY A 32 -0.77 -11.17 7.33
C GLY A 32 -0.08 -12.49 7.04
N PRO A 33 -0.73 -13.64 7.30
CA PRO A 33 -0.13 -14.95 7.14
C PRO A 33 -0.01 -15.41 5.68
N ASP A 34 -0.73 -14.79 4.74
CA ASP A 34 -0.86 -15.26 3.36
C ASP A 34 0.31 -14.83 2.46
N GLY A 35 1.00 -13.75 2.82
CA GLY A 35 2.09 -13.23 2.00
C GLY A 35 2.95 -12.20 2.72
N VAL A 36 4.18 -12.02 2.23
CA VAL A 36 5.09 -10.96 2.66
C VAL A 36 5.72 -10.33 1.42
N HIS A 37 5.74 -9.01 1.40
CA HIS A 37 6.32 -8.25 0.31
C HIS A 37 7.10 -7.06 0.86
N PHE A 38 8.11 -6.67 0.09
CA PHE A 38 9.03 -5.57 0.43
C PHE A 38 9.10 -4.59 -0.73
N ALA A 39 9.18 -3.30 -0.43
CA ALA A 39 9.63 -2.28 -1.37
C ALA A 39 10.92 -1.64 -0.85
N ARG A 40 11.98 -1.74 -1.65
CA ARG A 40 13.27 -1.06 -1.43
C ARG A 40 13.27 0.23 -2.24
N LEU A 41 13.12 1.38 -1.58
CA LEU A 41 13.11 2.71 -2.19
C LEU A 41 14.44 3.43 -1.93
N ALA A 42 14.67 4.55 -2.62
CA ALA A 42 15.91 5.31 -2.49
C ALA A 42 16.20 5.80 -1.05
N GLN A 43 15.15 6.12 -0.29
CA GLN A 43 15.26 6.63 1.08
C GLN A 43 14.31 5.95 2.06
N ALA A 44 13.74 4.81 1.69
CA ALA A 44 12.87 4.07 2.58
C ALA A 44 12.82 2.59 2.23
N ASP A 45 12.56 1.76 3.23
CA ASP A 45 12.12 0.38 3.04
C ASP A 45 10.71 0.22 3.59
N LEU A 46 9.84 -0.41 2.81
CA LEU A 46 8.45 -0.70 3.16
C LEU A 46 8.25 -2.21 3.25
N ILE A 47 7.47 -2.65 4.23
CA ILE A 47 7.16 -4.04 4.53
C ILE A 47 5.65 -4.18 4.61
N HIS A 48 5.09 -5.12 3.85
CA HIS A 48 3.68 -5.48 3.94
C HIS A 48 3.54 -7.00 4.14
N THR A 49 2.76 -7.38 5.14
CA THR A 49 2.32 -8.77 5.37
C THR A 49 0.84 -8.84 5.07
N ARG A 50 0.43 -9.74 4.20
CA ARG A 50 -0.91 -9.76 3.61
C ARG A 50 -1.82 -10.76 4.29
N LEU A 51 -3.02 -10.30 4.65
CA LEU A 51 -4.19 -11.17 4.84
C LEU A 51 -5.13 -10.88 3.66
N SER A 52 -5.35 -11.87 2.82
CA SER A 52 -6.07 -11.75 1.56
C SER A 52 -7.56 -11.86 1.83
N ILE A 53 -8.25 -10.72 1.89
CA ILE A 53 -9.70 -10.66 2.09
C ILE A 53 -10.40 -10.19 0.80
N ILE A 54 -9.98 -9.01 0.29
CA ILE A 54 -10.43 -8.44 -0.98
C ILE A 54 -9.34 -8.65 -2.05
N ASP A 55 -9.76 -8.96 -3.27
CA ASP A 55 -8.90 -9.24 -4.44
C ASP A 55 -7.80 -10.27 -4.14
N LEU A 56 -8.21 -11.53 -3.94
CA LEU A 56 -7.32 -12.62 -3.50
C LEU A 56 -6.07 -12.78 -4.39
N ALA A 57 -6.16 -12.49 -5.69
CA ALA A 57 -5.10 -12.73 -6.67
C ALA A 57 -4.32 -11.47 -7.08
N GLY A 58 -4.93 -10.28 -7.06
CA GLY A 58 -4.34 -9.03 -7.57
C GLY A 58 -4.00 -7.99 -6.52
N GLY A 59 -4.42 -8.19 -5.27
CA GLY A 59 -4.30 -7.20 -4.18
C GLY A 59 -2.97 -7.21 -3.42
N ASP A 60 -1.91 -7.77 -3.99
CA ASP A 60 -0.60 -7.75 -3.36
C ASP A 60 -0.07 -6.32 -3.30
N GLN A 61 0.48 -5.96 -2.14
CA GLN A 61 1.04 -4.64 -1.89
C GLN A 61 2.54 -4.77 -1.65
N PRO A 62 3.37 -3.83 -2.12
CA PRO A 62 3.04 -2.41 -2.34
C PRO A 62 2.28 -2.10 -3.64
N LEU A 63 1.30 -1.20 -3.55
CA LEU A 63 0.62 -0.63 -4.71
C LEU A 63 1.49 0.50 -5.29
N THR A 64 1.66 0.49 -6.61
CA THR A 64 2.48 1.50 -7.32
C THR A 64 1.70 2.18 -8.44
N ALA A 65 1.67 3.49 -8.38
CA ALA A 65 1.15 4.34 -9.45
C ALA A 65 2.00 5.61 -9.51
N GLY A 66 2.09 6.24 -10.69
CA GLY A 66 2.99 7.38 -10.91
C GLY A 66 4.39 7.20 -10.30
N THR A 67 4.79 8.14 -9.44
CA THR A 67 6.06 8.15 -8.71
C THR A 67 5.96 7.65 -7.26
N GLY A 68 4.76 7.27 -6.81
CA GLY A 68 4.51 6.91 -5.41
C GLY A 68 4.38 5.41 -5.19
N THR A 69 4.62 4.98 -3.95
CA THR A 69 4.45 3.60 -3.50
C THR A 69 3.63 3.62 -2.22
N LEU A 70 2.60 2.78 -2.15
CA LEU A 70 1.67 2.68 -1.03
C LEU A 70 1.67 1.26 -0.45
N ILE A 71 1.73 1.18 0.87
CA ILE A 71 1.31 0.01 1.64
C ILE A 71 0.20 0.45 2.59
N ALA A 72 -0.79 -0.40 2.80
CA ALA A 72 -2.00 -0.08 3.52
C ALA A 72 -2.48 -1.26 4.36
N ASN A 73 -3.33 -0.96 5.33
CA ASN A 73 -3.91 -1.93 6.24
C ASN A 73 -5.27 -1.42 6.69
N GLY A 74 -6.31 -2.10 6.25
CA GLY A 74 -7.68 -1.70 6.45
C GLY A 74 -8.49 -2.04 5.21
N GLU A 75 -9.74 -1.58 5.22
CA GLU A 75 -10.61 -1.68 4.05
C GLU A 75 -11.25 -0.31 3.78
N ILE A 76 -11.21 0.11 2.52
CA ILE A 76 -11.80 1.36 2.05
C ILE A 76 -13.23 1.07 1.63
N TYR A 77 -14.16 1.10 2.58
CA TYR A 77 -15.55 0.68 2.35
C TYR A 77 -16.28 1.49 1.27
N ASN A 78 -15.86 2.73 1.01
CA ASN A 78 -16.41 3.57 -0.04
C ASN A 78 -15.63 3.49 -1.38
N ASP A 79 -14.77 2.48 -1.55
CA ASP A 79 -14.01 2.25 -2.79
C ASP A 79 -14.90 2.17 -4.04
N PRO A 80 -16.05 1.47 -4.06
CA PRO A 80 -16.90 1.45 -5.25
C PRO A 80 -17.37 2.84 -5.70
N GLN A 81 -17.70 3.72 -4.74
CA GLN A 81 -18.11 5.11 -5.01
C GLN A 81 -16.92 5.93 -5.50
N LEU A 82 -15.74 5.77 -4.89
CA LEU A 82 -14.52 6.49 -5.29
C LEU A 82 -14.08 6.08 -6.70
N ARG A 83 -14.07 4.78 -7.02
CA ARG A 83 -13.73 4.27 -8.36
C ARG A 83 -14.67 4.80 -9.43
N ALA A 84 -15.98 4.87 -9.13
CA ALA A 84 -16.97 5.45 -10.03
C ALA A 84 -16.75 6.96 -10.27
N GLN A 85 -16.29 7.70 -9.26
CA GLN A 85 -16.01 9.14 -9.37
C GLN A 85 -14.69 9.44 -10.07
N ILE A 86 -13.66 8.63 -9.83
CA ILE A 86 -12.31 8.83 -10.34
C ILE A 86 -12.18 8.35 -11.80
N GLY A 87 -12.80 7.22 -12.15
CA GLY A 87 -12.69 6.58 -13.46
C GLY A 87 -11.77 5.35 -13.45
N PRO A 88 -12.15 4.25 -14.11
CA PRO A 88 -11.43 2.97 -14.05
C PRO A 88 -10.00 3.01 -14.61
N GLU A 89 -9.69 3.95 -15.50
CA GLU A 89 -8.37 4.14 -16.12
C GLU A 89 -7.26 4.53 -15.12
N HIS A 90 -7.65 4.98 -13.94
CA HIS A 90 -6.73 5.38 -12.87
C HIS A 90 -6.35 4.23 -11.93
N PHE A 91 -6.88 3.03 -12.16
CA PHE A 91 -6.67 1.86 -11.29
C PHE A 91 -6.00 0.72 -12.06
N LYS A 92 -5.08 0.02 -11.40
CA LYS A 92 -4.37 -1.15 -11.95
C LYS A 92 -4.79 -2.46 -11.29
N THR A 93 -5.36 -2.40 -10.10
CA THR A 93 -5.71 -3.56 -9.27
C THR A 93 -7.18 -3.52 -8.85
N GLY A 94 -7.72 -4.65 -8.38
CA GLY A 94 -9.04 -4.70 -7.74
C GLY A 94 -9.02 -4.33 -6.26
N SER A 95 -7.84 -3.97 -5.72
CA SER A 95 -7.68 -3.61 -4.31
C SER A 95 -8.40 -2.30 -3.98
N ASP A 96 -9.19 -2.33 -2.92
CA ASP A 96 -9.85 -1.15 -2.35
C ASP A 96 -8.83 -0.13 -1.82
N CYS A 97 -7.64 -0.61 -1.44
CA CYS A 97 -6.54 0.23 -0.97
C CYS A 97 -5.88 1.07 -2.08
N GLU A 98 -6.24 0.90 -3.36
CA GLU A 98 -5.73 1.74 -4.46
C GLU A 98 -6.45 3.10 -4.53
N SER A 99 -7.70 3.19 -4.05
CA SER A 99 -8.52 4.40 -4.07
C SER A 99 -7.86 5.64 -3.45
N PRO A 100 -7.23 5.58 -2.26
CA PRO A 100 -6.50 6.72 -1.69
C PRO A 100 -5.38 7.25 -2.59
N TYR A 101 -4.72 6.37 -3.34
CA TYR A 101 -3.68 6.75 -4.28
C TYR A 101 -4.26 7.43 -5.52
N ALA A 102 -5.30 6.83 -6.11
CA ALA A 102 -5.96 7.34 -7.31
C ALA A 102 -6.61 8.70 -7.06
N TYR A 103 -7.22 8.90 -5.88
CA TYR A 103 -7.84 10.17 -5.49
C TYR A 103 -6.83 11.32 -5.42
N GLY A 104 -5.62 11.08 -4.87
CA GLY A 104 -4.57 12.11 -4.81
C GLY A 104 -3.95 12.45 -6.17
N SER A 105 -4.10 11.58 -7.16
CA SER A 105 -3.59 11.75 -8.52
C SER A 105 -4.56 12.52 -9.42
N VAL A 106 -5.82 12.62 -9.02
CA VAL A 106 -6.85 13.44 -9.68
C VAL A 106 -7.00 14.74 -8.90
N ARG A 107 -7.03 15.90 -9.59
CA ARG A 107 -7.50 17.14 -8.96
C ARG A 107 -9.00 17.00 -8.70
N VAL A 108 -9.37 16.28 -7.64
CA VAL A 108 -10.75 16.28 -7.18
C VAL A 108 -10.96 17.65 -6.57
N HIS A 109 -11.58 18.56 -7.33
CA HIS A 109 -12.16 19.76 -6.78
C HIS A 109 -13.12 19.31 -5.68
N THR A 110 -12.70 19.49 -4.43
CA THR A 110 -13.48 19.23 -3.23
C THR A 110 -14.86 19.86 -3.38
N ILE A 111 -15.88 19.03 -3.61
CA ILE A 111 -17.24 19.33 -3.18
C ILE A 111 -17.40 18.58 -1.88
N LEU A 112 -16.92 19.19 -0.79
CA LEU A 112 -17.46 18.85 0.53
C LEU A 112 -18.95 19.21 0.47
N PRO A 113 -19.87 18.31 0.84
CA PRO A 113 -21.28 18.67 0.94
C PRO A 113 -21.41 19.75 2.02
N THR A 114 -21.99 20.88 1.65
CA THR A 114 -22.63 21.81 2.60
C THR A 114 -23.80 21.14 3.30
#